data_AF-A0A8J7SHE9-F1
#
_entry.id   AF-A0A8J7SHE9-F1
#
_cell.length_a   1.000
_cell.length_b   1.000
_cell.length_c   1.000
_cell.angle_alpha   90.00
_cell.angle_beta   90.00
_cell.angle_gamma   90.00
#
_symmetry.space_group_name_H-M   'P 1'
#
loop_
_entity.id
_entity.type
_entity.pdbx_description
1 polymer ?
#
loop_
_entity_poly.entity_id
_entity_poly.type
_entity_poly.pdbx_seq_one_letter_code
_entity_poly.pdbx_strand_id
1 'polypeptide(L)'
;MKLKTLLQSLEKAVISGDQTLDVSGVTADSREVSEGSVYVAIRGTAVDGNDFVKQAIDAGAVAIISEVAPDADWDGKICWAHVGDARAAVAALACAWYENPSSQLQTIGITGTNGKTTTAFIAHAILKNVQHRAGLLGTIKVDNGLEEREATHTTPDPLQLQQVFSEMVENGCRAVAMEVSSHALHQKRTAGTSFDVGVFTNLSQDHLDYHVSMEAYFNAKKLMFESMVASESKKRPTAVINIDERHGELLVRDYKDDLRILTFGFSVHADFRAVNVKQGMSGTQFELQYKGKDYLVKTPYFGLYNVSNALAALTSTIAIGVPIREAIKAIADAPQVPGRLESLGRRDGTLVFVDYAHTPDAIANVCNALKEIDLGRLITVFGCGGDRDETKRPLMGKVASELSDYCVITSDNPRTEDPNEIIKQIVAGVKGTKYEVVPHRGIAIQKAVNMTRAGDVVLLAGKGHETYQDIAGHKVHFDDRVEGRKAMAARNKRIEDARAVKNAEMEKKRQIREQIQAREEREEKYGFRSFGDAQPRKFIPKDKRDDDAKPEK
;
A
#
# COMPACT_ATOMS: atom_id res chain seq x y z
N MET A 1 13.13 16.84 32.16
CA MET A 1 11.85 17.49 32.54
C MET A 1 11.54 17.13 33.98
N LYS A 2 10.81 17.95 34.75
CA LYS A 2 10.41 17.59 36.13
C LYS A 2 9.20 16.65 36.13
N LEU A 3 9.21 15.64 37.02
CA LEU A 3 8.12 14.67 37.13
C LEU A 3 6.76 15.34 37.38
N LYS A 4 6.71 16.37 38.23
CA LYS A 4 5.52 17.17 38.49
C LYS A 4 4.86 17.70 37.20
N THR A 5 5.63 18.11 36.20
CA THR A 5 5.10 18.63 34.93
C THR A 5 4.38 17.53 34.15
N LEU A 6 4.92 16.31 34.15
CA LEU A 6 4.28 15.17 33.49
C LEU A 6 3.01 14.75 34.21
N LEU A 7 3.05 14.63 35.55
CA LEU A 7 1.90 14.17 36.33
C LEU A 7 0.70 15.13 36.27
N GLN A 8 0.92 16.41 35.95
CA GLN A 8 -0.16 17.38 35.72
C GLN A 8 -1.05 17.03 34.52
N SER A 9 -0.58 16.23 33.55
CA SER A 9 -1.40 15.79 32.43
C SER A 9 -2.34 14.62 32.78
N LEU A 10 -2.18 14.01 33.96
CA LEU A 10 -3.00 12.89 34.40
C LEU A 10 -4.26 13.39 35.11
N GLU A 11 -5.41 13.25 34.46
CA GLU A 11 -6.69 13.58 35.06
C GLU A 11 -7.02 12.63 36.23
N LYS A 12 -7.40 13.22 37.38
CA LYS A 12 -7.90 12.50 38.57
C LYS A 12 -6.93 11.44 39.13
N ALA A 13 -5.62 11.59 38.87
CA ALA A 13 -4.62 10.71 39.46
C ALA A 13 -4.46 10.97 40.97
N VAL A 14 -4.32 9.90 41.75
CA VAL A 14 -3.92 9.98 43.16
C VAL A 14 -2.43 9.72 43.23
N ILE A 15 -1.67 10.76 43.59
CA ILE A 15 -0.20 10.73 43.57
C ILE A 15 0.35 10.56 44.99
N SER A 16 1.29 9.63 45.16
CA SER A 16 2.03 9.39 46.40
C SER A 16 3.54 9.45 46.13
N GLY A 17 4.33 10.03 47.04
CA GLY A 17 5.79 10.15 46.88
C GLY A 17 6.27 11.49 46.29
N ASP A 18 7.58 11.60 46.04
CA ASP A 18 8.23 12.85 45.60
C ASP A 18 8.02 13.11 44.09
N GLN A 19 7.54 14.32 43.78
CA GLN A 19 7.27 14.78 42.41
C GLN A 19 8.35 15.71 41.85
N THR A 20 9.39 16.02 42.63
CA THR A 20 10.44 16.99 42.28
C THR A 20 11.61 16.36 41.51
N LEU A 21 11.58 15.04 41.34
CA LEU A 21 12.57 14.24 40.62
C LEU A 21 12.63 14.62 39.14
N ASP A 22 13.83 14.50 38.57
CA ASP A 22 14.06 14.66 37.15
C ASP A 22 13.71 13.37 36.41
N VAL A 23 13.04 13.53 35.27
CA VAL A 23 12.63 12.42 34.40
C VAL A 23 13.49 12.41 33.14
N SER A 24 14.03 11.24 32.84
CA SER A 24 14.87 10.95 31.66
C SER A 24 14.09 10.29 30.51
N GLY A 25 12.94 9.68 30.79
CA GLY A 25 12.07 9.07 29.78
C GLY A 25 10.75 8.56 30.34
N VAL A 26 9.83 8.20 29.45
CA VAL A 26 8.55 7.55 29.76
C VAL A 26 8.46 6.28 28.92
N THR A 27 8.14 5.14 29.51
CA THR A 27 7.94 3.88 28.77
C THR A 27 6.84 3.03 29.40
N ALA A 28 6.20 2.19 28.57
CA ALA A 28 5.29 1.13 29.02
C ALA A 28 5.93 -0.27 28.90
N ASP A 29 7.20 -0.35 28.48
CA ASP A 29 7.97 -1.58 28.40
C ASP A 29 9.02 -1.63 29.52
N SER A 30 8.88 -2.58 30.44
CA SER A 30 9.79 -2.71 31.58
C SER A 30 11.24 -3.02 31.17
N ARG A 31 11.44 -3.53 29.96
CA ARG A 31 12.77 -3.83 29.39
C ARG A 31 13.50 -2.58 28.91
N GLU A 32 12.78 -1.49 28.68
CA GLU A 32 13.32 -0.20 28.22
C GLU A 32 13.52 0.80 29.36
N VAL A 33 13.17 0.42 30.60
CA VAL A 33 13.36 1.26 31.78
C VAL A 33 14.84 1.46 32.06
N SER A 34 15.22 2.71 32.32
CA SER A 34 16.54 3.11 32.77
C SER A 34 16.44 4.07 33.97
N GLU A 35 17.58 4.45 34.54
CA GLU A 35 17.64 5.44 35.61
C GLU A 35 16.90 6.74 35.22
N GLY A 36 15.94 7.15 36.05
CA GLY A 36 15.13 8.36 35.81
C GLY A 36 13.87 8.14 34.98
N SER A 37 13.54 6.91 34.57
CA SER A 37 12.34 6.65 33.76
C SER A 37 11.04 6.68 34.57
N VAL A 38 9.95 7.06 33.91
CA VAL A 38 8.58 6.80 34.36
C VAL A 38 8.08 5.53 33.68
N TYR A 39 7.65 4.55 34.46
CA TYR A 39 7.07 3.31 33.96
C TYR A 39 5.55 3.32 34.07
N VAL A 40 4.86 3.03 32.97
CA VAL A 40 3.39 2.88 32.94
C VAL A 40 3.02 1.41 32.86
N ALA A 41 2.46 0.88 33.95
CA ALA A 41 2.06 -0.52 34.06
C ALA A 41 0.67 -0.73 33.44
N ILE A 42 0.66 -1.13 32.15
CA ILE A 42 -0.58 -1.35 31.38
C ILE A 42 -0.98 -2.82 31.43
N ARG A 43 -2.26 -3.09 31.71
CA ARG A 43 -2.86 -4.42 31.48
C ARG A 43 -2.98 -4.71 29.98
N GLY A 44 -2.07 -5.55 29.48
CA GLY A 44 -2.05 -6.00 28.09
C GLY A 44 -3.06 -7.13 27.83
N THR A 45 -3.11 -7.60 26.58
CA THR A 45 -3.92 -8.76 26.20
C THR A 45 -3.23 -10.09 26.50
N ALA A 46 -1.89 -10.10 26.57
CA ALA A 46 -1.08 -11.30 26.80
C ALA A 46 -0.39 -11.30 28.18
N VAL A 47 -0.02 -10.12 28.69
CA VAL A 47 0.70 -9.94 29.96
C VAL A 47 0.16 -8.72 30.70
N ASP A 48 0.20 -8.76 32.04
CA ASP A 48 -0.10 -7.59 32.88
C ASP A 48 1.21 -6.83 33.17
N GLY A 49 1.28 -5.55 32.79
CA GLY A 49 2.44 -4.70 33.07
C GLY A 49 2.73 -4.54 34.57
N ASN A 50 1.73 -4.76 35.43
CA ASN A 50 1.90 -4.70 36.88
C ASN A 50 2.85 -5.79 37.41
N ASP A 51 2.94 -6.93 36.72
CA ASP A 51 3.84 -8.01 37.10
C ASP A 51 5.32 -7.61 36.99
N PHE A 52 5.62 -6.53 36.26
CA PHE A 52 6.98 -6.05 36.00
C PHE A 52 7.33 -4.77 36.77
N VAL A 53 6.49 -4.30 37.69
CA VAL A 53 6.76 -3.09 38.49
C VAL A 53 8.07 -3.21 39.27
N LYS A 54 8.31 -4.35 39.92
CA LYS A 54 9.56 -4.58 40.65
C LYS A 54 10.79 -4.49 39.73
N GLN A 55 10.72 -5.09 38.55
CA GLN A 55 11.78 -5.00 37.55
C GLN A 55 12.04 -3.55 37.13
N ALA A 56 11.00 -2.75 36.90
CA ALA A 56 11.14 -1.34 36.54
C ALA A 56 11.79 -0.53 37.67
N ILE A 57 11.42 -0.78 38.92
CA ILE A 57 12.03 -0.16 40.10
C ILE A 57 13.53 -0.51 40.18
N ASP A 58 13.86 -1.79 40.08
CA ASP A 58 15.24 -2.28 40.14
C ASP A 58 16.10 -1.70 38.99
N ALA A 59 15.48 -1.40 37.84
CA ALA A 59 16.11 -0.75 36.70
C ALA A 59 16.22 0.79 36.80
N GLY A 60 15.70 1.40 37.87
CA GLY A 60 15.86 2.82 38.17
C GLY A 60 14.67 3.72 37.83
N ALA A 61 13.45 3.15 37.76
CA ALA A 61 12.24 3.96 37.61
C ALA A 61 12.07 4.94 38.79
N VAL A 62 11.80 6.20 38.48
CA VAL A 62 11.51 7.25 39.48
C VAL A 62 10.01 7.43 39.73
N ALA A 63 9.17 6.90 38.84
CA ALA A 63 7.73 6.83 39.06
C ALA A 63 7.08 5.60 38.40
N ILE A 64 6.02 5.11 39.05
CA ILE A 64 5.12 4.07 38.54
C ILE A 64 3.73 4.67 38.34
N ILE A 65 3.15 4.43 37.17
CA ILE A 65 1.79 4.84 36.83
C ILE A 65 0.96 3.58 36.62
N SER A 66 -0.11 3.40 37.40
CA SER A 66 -0.89 2.15 37.37
C SER A 66 -2.35 2.33 37.77
N GLU A 67 -3.21 1.44 37.27
CA GLU A 67 -4.59 1.24 37.76
C GLU A 67 -4.65 0.49 39.10
N VAL A 68 -3.52 -0.02 39.58
CA VAL A 68 -3.39 -0.68 40.87
C VAL A 68 -2.78 0.33 41.86
N ALA A 69 -3.40 0.47 43.02
CA ALA A 69 -2.86 1.27 44.11
C ALA A 69 -1.55 0.63 44.64
N PRO A 70 -0.61 1.42 45.19
CA PRO A 70 0.59 0.85 45.80
C PRO A 70 0.21 -0.05 46.99
N ASP A 71 1.02 -1.07 47.26
CA ASP A 71 0.85 -1.94 48.42
C ASP A 71 0.90 -1.14 49.74
N ALA A 72 0.26 -1.66 50.79
CA ALA A 72 0.14 -0.96 52.06
C ALA A 72 1.49 -0.70 52.76
N ASP A 73 2.52 -1.50 52.45
CA ASP A 73 3.88 -1.41 52.95
C ASP A 73 4.83 -0.64 52.00
N TRP A 74 4.30 0.02 50.97
CA TRP A 74 5.08 0.83 50.05
C TRP A 74 5.89 1.91 50.78
N ASP A 75 7.21 1.89 50.62
CA ASP A 75 8.14 2.73 51.39
C ASP A 75 8.17 4.21 50.95
N GLY A 76 7.41 4.56 49.90
CA GLY A 76 7.25 5.92 49.40
C GLY A 76 8.49 6.50 48.71
N LYS A 77 9.55 5.70 48.47
CA LYS A 77 10.78 6.19 47.83
C LYS A 77 10.60 6.50 46.34
N ILE A 78 9.71 5.76 45.68
CA ILE A 78 9.37 5.96 44.28
C ILE A 78 7.97 6.58 44.21
N CYS A 79 7.81 7.56 43.32
CA CYS A 79 6.53 8.20 43.10
C CYS A 79 5.54 7.21 42.48
N TRP A 80 4.32 7.16 43.01
CA TRP A 80 3.26 6.31 42.48
C TRP A 80 2.07 7.17 42.10
N ALA A 81 1.62 7.07 40.85
CA ALA A 81 0.38 7.68 40.40
C ALA A 81 -0.66 6.58 40.12
N HIS A 82 -1.65 6.51 41.00
CA HIS A 82 -2.80 5.64 40.80
C HIS A 82 -3.82 6.34 39.89
N VAL A 83 -4.13 5.72 38.74
CA VAL A 83 -4.98 6.27 37.69
C VAL A 83 -6.18 5.36 37.42
N GLY A 84 -7.28 5.91 36.89
CA GLY A 84 -8.44 5.10 36.51
C GLY A 84 -8.28 4.34 35.18
N ASP A 85 -7.32 4.72 34.35
CA ASP A 85 -7.05 4.10 33.06
C ASP A 85 -5.58 4.31 32.66
N ALA A 86 -4.78 3.24 32.68
CA ALA A 86 -3.35 3.29 32.38
C ALA A 86 -3.07 3.57 30.88
N ARG A 87 -3.98 3.19 29.98
CA ARG A 87 -3.84 3.46 28.53
C ARG A 87 -4.06 4.94 28.22
N ALA A 88 -5.06 5.55 28.85
CA ALA A 88 -5.25 7.00 28.77
C ALA A 88 -4.07 7.75 29.40
N ALA A 89 -3.55 7.26 30.53
CA ALA A 89 -2.41 7.85 31.22
C ALA A 89 -1.13 7.85 30.36
N VAL A 90 -0.75 6.73 29.74
CA VAL A 90 0.44 6.71 28.87
C VAL A 90 0.29 7.66 27.68
N ALA A 91 -0.91 7.82 27.13
CA ALA A 91 -1.15 8.73 26.02
C ALA A 91 -1.02 10.21 26.46
N ALA A 92 -1.59 10.56 27.61
CA ALA A 92 -1.45 11.91 28.18
C ALA A 92 0.00 12.24 28.56
N LEU A 93 0.74 11.26 29.09
CA LEU A 93 2.16 11.41 29.41
C LEU A 93 3.02 11.54 28.15
N ALA A 94 2.73 10.78 27.09
CA ALA A 94 3.41 10.90 25.81
C ALA A 94 3.21 12.29 25.19
N CYS A 95 1.98 12.80 25.19
CA CYS A 95 1.69 14.16 24.75
C CYS A 95 2.46 15.20 25.56
N ALA A 96 2.49 15.08 26.88
CA ALA A 96 3.22 16.00 27.75
C ALA A 96 4.75 15.92 27.54
N TRP A 97 5.29 14.72 27.39
CA TRP A 97 6.72 14.46 27.21
C TRP A 97 7.28 15.07 25.93
N TYR A 98 6.52 14.99 24.83
CA TYR A 98 6.89 15.57 23.53
C TYR A 98 6.30 16.97 23.29
N GLU A 99 5.73 17.60 24.33
CA GLU A 99 5.20 18.96 24.27
C GLU A 99 4.07 19.16 23.23
N ASN A 100 3.17 18.18 23.12
CA ASN A 100 1.98 18.18 22.26
C ASN A 100 2.28 18.47 20.78
N PRO A 101 3.13 17.68 20.11
CA PRO A 101 3.64 17.99 18.78
C PRO A 101 2.52 18.02 17.71
N SER A 102 1.44 17.26 17.90
CA SER A 102 0.29 17.31 16.98
C SER A 102 -0.37 18.69 16.90
N SER A 103 -0.25 19.53 17.92
CA SER A 103 -0.79 20.91 17.91
C SER A 103 -0.04 21.85 16.96
N GLN A 104 1.18 21.45 16.55
CA GLN A 104 2.04 22.21 15.64
C GLN A 104 1.94 21.70 14.19
N LEU A 105 1.20 20.61 13.97
CA LEU A 105 0.98 20.00 12.66
C LEU A 105 -0.48 20.12 12.26
N GLN A 106 -0.71 20.26 10.97
CA GLN A 106 -2.02 20.03 10.38
C GLN A 106 -2.26 18.51 10.24
N THR A 107 -3.25 17.97 10.93
CA THR A 107 -3.41 16.51 11.13
C THR A 107 -4.61 15.95 10.38
N ILE A 108 -4.37 14.99 9.47
CA ILE A 108 -5.41 14.21 8.78
C ILE A 108 -5.41 12.78 9.32
N GLY A 109 -6.41 12.43 10.11
CA GLY A 109 -6.63 11.06 10.61
C GLY A 109 -7.61 10.29 9.74
N ILE A 110 -7.23 9.11 9.24
CA ILE A 110 -8.05 8.34 8.29
C ILE A 110 -8.44 6.99 8.88
N THR A 111 -9.74 6.79 9.07
CA THR A 111 -10.31 5.52 9.51
C THR A 111 -11.29 4.90 8.50
N GLY A 112 -11.68 3.67 8.79
CA GLY A 112 -12.54 2.82 7.96
C GLY A 112 -11.99 1.40 7.83
N THR A 113 -12.73 0.50 7.20
CA THR A 113 -12.28 -0.88 6.98
C THR A 113 -11.21 -0.89 5.88
N ASN A 114 -11.55 -0.43 4.67
CA ASN A 114 -10.65 -0.42 3.51
C ASN A 114 -10.29 1.00 3.07
N GLY A 115 -9.17 1.17 2.37
CA GLY A 115 -8.79 2.44 1.76
C GLY A 115 -7.93 3.37 2.62
N LYS A 116 -7.79 3.12 3.93
CA LYS A 116 -6.95 3.94 4.84
C LYS A 116 -5.56 4.23 4.29
N THR A 117 -4.80 3.17 3.97
CA THR A 117 -3.46 3.28 3.40
C THR A 117 -3.47 4.08 2.10
N THR A 118 -4.34 3.74 1.15
CA THR A 118 -4.38 4.44 -0.13
C THR A 118 -4.71 5.92 0.04
N THR A 119 -5.75 6.26 0.82
CA THR A 119 -6.11 7.65 1.09
C THR A 119 -5.00 8.41 1.81
N ALA A 120 -4.32 7.80 2.78
CA ALA A 120 -3.21 8.43 3.51
C ALA A 120 -2.04 8.74 2.58
N PHE A 121 -1.66 7.80 1.71
CA PHE A 121 -0.60 8.01 0.72
C PHE A 121 -0.96 9.07 -0.31
N ILE A 122 -2.21 9.11 -0.80
CA ILE A 122 -2.66 10.13 -1.74
C ILE A 122 -2.65 11.51 -1.07
N ALA A 123 -3.19 11.62 0.15
CA ALA A 123 -3.20 12.86 0.91
C ALA A 123 -1.76 13.34 1.18
N HIS A 124 -0.88 12.45 1.60
CA HIS A 124 0.55 12.73 1.79
C HIS A 124 1.23 13.20 0.50
N ALA A 125 0.98 12.55 -0.64
CA ALA A 125 1.53 12.96 -1.92
C ALA A 125 1.09 14.38 -2.32
N ILE A 126 -0.19 14.70 -2.12
CA ILE A 126 -0.72 16.05 -2.35
C ILE A 126 -0.04 17.06 -1.41
N LEU A 127 0.00 16.77 -0.10
CA LEU A 127 0.60 17.66 0.89
C LEU A 127 2.10 17.88 0.63
N LYS A 128 2.86 16.82 0.34
CA LYS A 128 4.29 16.89 0.05
C LYS A 128 4.57 17.69 -1.22
N ASN A 129 3.71 17.58 -2.25
CA ASN A 129 3.83 18.38 -3.47
C ASN A 129 3.60 19.87 -3.22
N VAL A 130 2.59 20.22 -2.41
CA VAL A 130 2.18 21.61 -2.16
C VAL A 130 3.03 22.29 -1.08
N GLN A 131 3.38 21.57 -0.02
CA GLN A 131 4.05 22.11 1.18
C GLN A 131 5.54 21.76 1.24
N HIS A 132 6.08 21.06 0.23
CA HIS A 132 7.44 20.51 0.14
C HIS A 132 7.78 19.41 1.17
N ARG A 133 7.27 19.50 2.41
CA ARG A 133 7.45 18.50 3.47
C ARG A 133 6.12 18.20 4.15
N ALA A 134 5.82 16.92 4.23
CA ALA A 134 4.63 16.40 4.92
C ALA A 134 4.95 15.02 5.49
N GLY A 135 4.34 14.72 6.63
CA GLY A 135 4.44 13.43 7.30
C GLY A 135 3.46 12.40 6.75
N LEU A 136 3.87 11.13 6.80
CA LEU A 136 3.01 9.97 6.57
C LEU A 136 3.20 8.98 7.72
N LEU A 137 2.11 8.44 8.25
CA LEU A 137 2.15 7.39 9.26
C LEU A 137 1.12 6.31 8.91
N GLY A 138 1.56 5.11 8.58
CA GLY A 138 0.62 4.06 8.17
C GLY A 138 1.22 2.66 8.16
N THR A 139 0.51 1.74 7.53
CA THR A 139 0.80 0.30 7.55
C THR A 139 2.10 -0.07 6.84
N ILE A 140 2.47 0.67 5.79
CA ILE A 140 3.61 0.32 4.93
C ILE A 140 4.89 0.99 5.45
N LYS A 141 4.83 2.28 5.75
CA LYS A 141 5.99 3.08 6.14
C LYS A 141 5.59 4.29 6.97
N VAL A 142 6.58 4.86 7.62
CA VAL A 142 6.55 6.20 8.21
C VAL A 142 7.49 7.09 7.38
N ASP A 143 7.01 8.27 6.97
CA ASP A 143 7.81 9.35 6.36
C ASP A 143 7.75 10.54 7.32
N ASN A 144 8.89 10.94 7.90
CA ASN A 144 8.97 12.08 8.82
C ASN A 144 9.30 13.41 8.11
N GLY A 145 9.22 13.45 6.79
CA GLY A 145 9.52 14.59 5.92
C GLY A 145 10.94 14.60 5.35
N LEU A 146 11.88 13.86 5.96
CA LEU A 146 13.26 13.71 5.49
C LEU A 146 13.62 12.26 5.20
N GLU A 147 13.20 11.34 6.06
CA GLU A 147 13.54 9.94 6.01
C GLU A 147 12.28 9.06 5.96
N GLU A 148 12.41 7.92 5.28
CA GLU A 148 11.38 6.89 5.23
C GLU A 148 11.87 5.64 5.96
N ARG A 149 11.02 5.06 6.81
CA ARG A 149 11.30 3.82 7.53
C ARG A 149 10.12 2.85 7.45
N GLU A 150 10.40 1.55 7.46
CA GLU A 150 9.34 0.53 7.51
C GLU A 150 8.50 0.68 8.78
N ALA A 151 7.18 0.55 8.65
CA ALA A 151 6.29 0.63 9.78
C ALA A 151 6.16 -0.73 10.47
N THR A 152 6.19 -0.73 11.81
CA THR A 152 5.94 -1.94 12.61
C THR A 152 4.46 -2.17 12.88
N HIS A 153 3.66 -1.10 12.88
CA HIS A 153 2.22 -1.11 13.14
C HIS A 153 1.52 -0.07 12.25
N THR A 154 0.26 -0.32 11.90
CA THR A 154 -0.59 0.68 11.19
C THR A 154 -0.74 1.97 11.97
N THR A 155 -0.92 1.87 13.28
CA THR A 155 -0.94 3.01 14.20
C THR A 155 -0.10 2.60 15.42
N PRO A 156 1.04 3.26 15.67
CA PRO A 156 1.95 2.90 16.76
C PRO A 156 1.35 3.19 18.14
N ASP A 157 2.03 2.77 19.21
CA ASP A 157 1.67 3.17 20.57
C ASP A 157 1.82 4.70 20.77
N PRO A 158 1.25 5.27 21.84
CA PRO A 158 1.28 6.72 22.06
C PRO A 158 2.68 7.35 22.10
N LEU A 159 3.66 6.68 22.71
CA LEU A 159 5.01 7.25 22.86
C LEU A 159 5.68 7.34 21.49
N GLN A 160 5.68 6.24 20.75
CA GLN A 160 6.21 6.22 19.39
C GLN A 160 5.43 7.18 18.47
N LEU A 161 4.11 7.29 18.61
CA LEU A 161 3.29 8.21 17.83
C LEU A 161 3.72 9.68 18.06
N GLN A 162 3.81 10.10 19.31
CA GLN A 162 4.18 11.48 19.65
C GLN A 162 5.66 11.76 19.31
N GLN A 163 6.55 10.78 19.45
CA GLN A 163 7.93 10.88 18.98
C GLN A 163 8.00 11.18 17.48
N VAL A 164 7.27 10.40 16.67
CA VAL A 164 7.23 10.59 15.21
C VAL A 164 6.68 11.98 14.85
N PHE A 165 5.67 12.47 15.55
CA PHE A 165 5.18 13.84 15.35
C PHE A 165 6.21 14.89 15.74
N SER A 166 6.95 14.70 16.84
CA SER A 166 8.06 15.59 17.22
C SER A 166 9.12 15.65 16.12
N GLU A 167 9.54 14.49 15.61
CA GLU A 167 10.49 14.40 14.48
C GLU A 167 9.95 15.14 13.24
N MET A 168 8.66 14.99 12.91
CA MET A 168 8.03 15.68 11.78
C MET A 168 8.08 17.21 11.96
N VAL A 169 7.79 17.72 13.16
CA VAL A 169 7.87 19.14 13.49
C VAL A 169 9.31 19.65 13.36
N GLU A 170 10.27 18.93 13.95
CA GLU A 170 11.70 19.26 13.88
C GLU A 170 12.21 19.25 12.43
N ASN A 171 11.72 18.33 11.61
CA ASN A 171 12.02 18.25 10.19
C ASN A 171 11.26 19.29 9.34
N GLY A 172 10.46 20.16 9.95
CA GLY A 172 9.75 21.24 9.27
C GLY A 172 8.56 20.78 8.43
N CYS A 173 7.97 19.62 8.73
CA CYS A 173 6.66 19.26 8.20
C CYS A 173 5.60 20.22 8.72
N ARG A 174 4.62 20.55 7.88
CA ARG A 174 3.47 21.38 8.28
C ARG A 174 2.19 20.57 8.45
N ALA A 175 2.15 19.39 7.84
CA ALA A 175 1.00 18.52 7.86
C ALA A 175 1.42 17.05 7.93
N VAL A 176 0.51 16.20 8.41
CA VAL A 176 0.65 14.75 8.43
C VAL A 176 -0.66 14.09 8.01
N ALA A 177 -0.56 13.07 7.16
CA ALA A 177 -1.65 12.13 6.91
C ALA A 177 -1.35 10.81 7.61
N MET A 178 -2.29 10.31 8.42
CA MET A 178 -2.09 9.08 9.18
C MET A 178 -3.26 8.11 9.10
N GLU A 179 -2.94 6.81 9.12
CA GLU A 179 -3.90 5.74 9.29
C GLU A 179 -4.29 5.60 10.77
N VAL A 180 -5.59 5.59 11.04
CA VAL A 180 -6.16 5.45 12.39
C VAL A 180 -7.01 4.17 12.45
N SER A 181 -6.41 3.09 12.94
CA SER A 181 -7.09 1.80 13.07
C SER A 181 -8.12 1.80 14.20
N SER A 182 -9.14 0.94 14.11
CA SER A 182 -10.12 0.76 15.21
C SER A 182 -9.48 0.23 16.48
N HIS A 183 -8.46 -0.62 16.34
CA HIS A 183 -7.65 -1.12 17.46
C HIS A 183 -6.96 0.05 18.17
N ALA A 184 -6.35 0.97 17.44
CA ALA A 184 -5.67 2.12 18.01
C ALA A 184 -6.63 3.05 18.75
N LEU A 185 -7.82 3.30 18.18
CA LEU A 185 -8.85 4.09 18.82
C LEU A 185 -9.36 3.42 20.12
N HIS A 186 -9.72 2.14 20.05
CA HIS A 186 -10.20 1.39 21.21
C HIS A 186 -9.13 1.26 22.30
N GLN A 187 -7.85 1.14 21.93
CA GLN A 187 -6.71 1.05 22.85
C GLN A 187 -6.17 2.43 23.26
N LYS A 188 -6.82 3.52 22.85
CA LYS A 188 -6.44 4.90 23.18
C LYS A 188 -5.03 5.29 22.71
N ARG A 189 -4.51 4.65 21.67
CA ARG A 189 -3.17 4.95 21.13
C ARG A 189 -3.03 6.36 20.58
N THR A 190 -4.14 6.92 20.10
CA THR A 190 -4.22 8.29 19.56
C THR A 190 -4.88 9.26 20.55
N ALA A 191 -5.08 8.88 21.81
CA ALA A 191 -5.63 9.80 22.80
C ALA A 191 -4.66 10.96 23.02
N GLY A 192 -5.20 12.19 23.13
CA GLY A 192 -4.40 13.41 23.20
C GLY A 192 -3.87 13.92 21.85
N THR A 193 -3.94 13.12 20.77
CA THR A 193 -3.66 13.62 19.41
C THR A 193 -4.79 14.51 18.94
N SER A 194 -4.48 15.75 18.57
CA SER A 194 -5.43 16.63 17.90
C SER A 194 -5.59 16.23 16.43
N PHE A 195 -6.82 16.18 15.94
CA PHE A 195 -7.15 15.94 14.53
C PHE A 195 -7.86 17.15 13.93
N ASP A 196 -7.24 17.83 12.97
CA ASP A 196 -7.87 18.92 12.22
C ASP A 196 -8.91 18.38 11.22
N VAL A 197 -8.59 17.23 10.62
CA VAL A 197 -9.44 16.54 9.65
C VAL A 197 -9.54 15.06 9.99
N GLY A 198 -10.75 14.57 10.20
CA GLY A 198 -11.05 13.15 10.42
C GLY A 198 -11.78 12.56 9.22
N VAL A 199 -11.23 11.52 8.61
CA VAL A 199 -11.77 10.90 7.40
C VAL A 199 -12.40 9.54 7.72
N PHE A 200 -13.64 9.33 7.30
CA PHE A 200 -14.28 8.00 7.28
C PHE A 200 -14.47 7.51 5.84
N THR A 201 -13.83 6.39 5.53
CA THR A 201 -13.84 5.81 4.17
C THR A 201 -15.01 4.84 3.93
N ASN A 202 -15.14 3.80 4.74
CA ASN A 202 -16.21 2.79 4.67
C ASN A 202 -16.20 1.89 5.93
N LEU A 203 -17.24 1.06 6.08
CA LEU A 203 -17.27 -0.03 7.07
C LEU A 203 -17.87 -1.29 6.46
N SER A 204 -17.07 -2.35 6.41
CA SER A 204 -17.44 -3.73 6.06
C SER A 204 -16.90 -4.71 7.10
N GLN A 205 -17.38 -5.95 7.06
CA GLN A 205 -17.01 -7.00 8.02
C GLN A 205 -15.50 -7.27 8.00
N ASP A 206 -14.86 -6.99 9.13
CA ASP A 206 -13.43 -7.21 9.39
C ASP A 206 -13.20 -7.14 10.90
N HIS A 207 -12.09 -7.67 11.39
CA HIS A 207 -11.65 -7.58 12.80
C HIS A 207 -12.69 -8.03 13.85
N LEU A 208 -13.61 -8.94 13.51
CA LEU A 208 -14.63 -9.44 14.45
C LEU A 208 -14.07 -10.43 15.48
N ASP A 209 -12.86 -10.93 15.26
CA ASP A 209 -12.04 -11.64 16.24
C ASP A 209 -11.65 -10.74 17.44
N TYR A 210 -11.59 -9.43 17.22
CA TYR A 210 -11.33 -8.44 18.27
C TYR A 210 -12.61 -7.68 18.69
N HIS A 211 -13.37 -7.17 17.72
CA HIS A 211 -14.61 -6.43 17.96
C HIS A 211 -15.78 -7.41 17.90
N VAL A 212 -16.30 -7.80 19.07
CA VAL A 212 -17.33 -8.85 19.25
C VAL A 212 -18.59 -8.67 18.34
N SER A 213 -18.83 -7.47 17.82
CA SER A 213 -19.89 -7.21 16.83
C SER A 213 -19.51 -6.10 15.84
N MET A 214 -20.24 -6.02 14.71
CA MET A 214 -20.14 -4.90 13.76
C MET A 214 -20.46 -3.54 14.40
N GLU A 215 -21.38 -3.52 15.36
CA GLU A 215 -21.72 -2.31 16.11
C GLU A 215 -20.56 -1.86 17.00
N ALA A 216 -19.92 -2.78 17.73
CA ALA A 216 -18.72 -2.49 18.50
C ALA A 216 -17.58 -1.97 17.61
N TYR A 217 -17.41 -2.57 16.43
CA TYR A 217 -16.42 -2.14 15.45
C TYR A 217 -16.69 -0.73 14.90
N PHE A 218 -17.95 -0.40 14.61
CA PHE A 218 -18.36 0.94 14.20
C PHE A 218 -18.12 1.97 15.32
N ASN A 219 -18.56 1.65 16.55
CA ASN A 219 -18.38 2.51 17.72
C ASN A 219 -16.89 2.75 18.01
N ALA A 220 -16.03 1.76 17.83
CA ALA A 220 -14.58 1.95 17.96
C ALA A 220 -14.03 2.98 16.96
N LYS A 221 -14.58 3.08 15.74
CA LYS A 221 -14.19 4.12 14.78
C LYS A 221 -14.80 5.49 15.11
N LYS A 222 -16.01 5.53 15.71
CA LYS A 222 -16.66 6.76 16.18
C LYS A 222 -15.80 7.52 17.19
N LEU A 223 -15.02 6.81 18.02
CA LEU A 223 -14.09 7.41 18.98
C LEU A 223 -13.16 8.48 18.36
N MET A 224 -12.80 8.36 17.07
CA MET A 224 -12.01 9.41 16.39
C MET A 224 -12.79 10.72 16.30
N PHE A 225 -14.05 10.67 15.86
CA PHE A 225 -14.93 11.83 15.74
C PHE A 225 -15.31 12.40 17.10
N GLU A 226 -15.52 11.54 18.11
CA GLU A 226 -15.75 11.97 19.49
C GLU A 226 -14.54 12.72 20.05
N SER A 227 -13.32 12.25 19.78
CA SER A 227 -12.09 12.96 20.17
C SER A 227 -11.95 14.32 19.48
N MET A 228 -12.43 14.44 18.24
CA MET A 228 -12.46 15.72 17.52
C MET A 228 -13.47 16.69 18.13
N VAL A 229 -14.64 16.19 18.55
CA VAL A 229 -15.66 17.01 19.25
C VAL A 229 -15.13 17.50 20.60
N ALA A 230 -14.43 16.63 21.33
CA ALA A 230 -13.83 16.96 22.61
C ALA A 230 -12.59 17.86 22.51
N SER A 231 -12.09 18.16 21.30
CA SER A 231 -10.88 18.97 21.12
C SER A 231 -11.14 20.43 21.50
N GLU A 232 -10.24 21.00 22.31
CA GLU A 232 -10.27 22.42 22.70
C GLU A 232 -9.68 23.36 21.62
N SER A 233 -9.50 22.87 20.38
CA SER A 233 -8.95 23.66 19.29
C SER A 233 -9.81 24.90 18.99
N LYS A 234 -9.15 26.04 18.77
CA LYS A 234 -9.81 27.30 18.37
C LYS A 234 -10.55 27.20 17.03
N LYS A 235 -10.17 26.23 16.18
CA LYS A 235 -10.83 25.99 14.89
C LYS A 235 -11.66 24.72 15.00
N ARG A 236 -12.92 24.82 14.60
CA ARG A 236 -13.82 23.67 14.52
C ARG A 236 -13.24 22.63 13.54
N PRO A 237 -12.93 21.40 13.99
CA PRO A 237 -12.35 20.38 13.13
C PRO A 237 -13.35 19.90 12.08
N THR A 238 -12.83 19.32 10.99
CA THR A 238 -13.64 18.91 9.84
C THR A 238 -13.71 17.39 9.71
N ALA A 239 -14.92 16.84 9.73
CA ALA A 239 -15.16 15.44 9.37
C ALA A 239 -15.40 15.30 7.86
N VAL A 240 -14.63 14.43 7.22
CA VAL A 240 -14.72 14.09 5.80
C VAL A 240 -15.30 12.69 5.67
N ILE A 241 -16.54 12.58 5.20
CA ILE A 241 -17.33 11.35 5.34
C ILE A 241 -17.80 10.85 3.98
N ASN A 242 -17.51 9.59 3.67
CA ASN A 242 -18.11 8.90 2.53
C ASN A 242 -19.59 8.64 2.81
N ILE A 243 -20.49 9.15 1.97
CA ILE A 243 -21.95 8.95 2.12
C ILE A 243 -22.53 7.96 1.11
N ASP A 244 -21.69 7.25 0.34
CA ASP A 244 -22.15 6.13 -0.48
C ASP A 244 -22.48 4.88 0.38
N GLU A 245 -22.19 4.94 1.69
CA GLU A 245 -22.34 3.86 2.65
C GLU A 245 -23.22 4.29 3.83
N ARG A 246 -24.09 3.38 4.31
CA ARG A 246 -25.04 3.64 5.41
C ARG A 246 -24.37 4.17 6.68
N HIS A 247 -23.20 3.63 7.04
CA HIS A 247 -22.49 4.05 8.26
C HIS A 247 -21.96 5.49 8.16
N GLY A 248 -21.69 5.98 6.95
CA GLY A 248 -21.33 7.37 6.73
C GLY A 248 -22.48 8.32 7.01
N GLU A 249 -23.69 7.99 6.53
CA GLU A 249 -24.90 8.78 6.81
C GLU A 249 -25.18 8.87 8.32
N LEU A 250 -24.95 7.77 9.07
CA LEU A 250 -25.06 7.77 10.53
C LEU A 250 -24.07 8.74 11.18
N LEU A 251 -22.81 8.75 10.75
CA LEU A 251 -21.81 9.70 11.26
C LEU A 251 -22.19 11.15 10.95
N VAL A 252 -22.70 11.43 9.75
CA VAL A 252 -23.19 12.78 9.39
C VAL A 252 -24.31 13.19 10.35
N ARG A 253 -25.29 12.31 10.56
CA ARG A 253 -26.42 12.59 11.47
C ARG A 253 -25.95 12.83 12.90
N ASP A 254 -25.03 12.00 13.39
CA ASP A 254 -24.59 12.01 14.78
C ASP A 254 -23.70 13.23 15.11
N TYR A 255 -22.96 13.80 14.14
CA TYR A 255 -21.97 14.86 14.42
C TYR A 255 -22.14 16.18 13.64
N LYS A 256 -23.19 16.35 12.82
CA LYS A 256 -23.42 17.58 12.03
C LYS A 256 -23.47 18.87 12.87
N ASP A 257 -23.92 18.77 14.11
CA ASP A 257 -24.12 19.92 15.00
C ASP A 257 -22.82 20.27 15.75
N ASP A 258 -21.88 19.32 15.88
CA ASP A 258 -20.63 19.47 16.63
C ASP A 258 -19.40 19.66 15.74
N LEU A 259 -19.37 19.04 14.55
CA LEU A 259 -18.26 19.08 13.59
C LEU A 259 -18.62 19.79 12.29
N ARG A 260 -17.64 20.39 11.62
CA ARG A 260 -17.83 20.80 10.24
C ARG A 260 -17.83 19.54 9.37
N ILE A 261 -18.91 19.27 8.64
CA ILE A 261 -19.01 18.09 7.78
C ILE A 261 -18.69 18.48 6.32
N LEU A 262 -17.87 17.67 5.65
CA LEU A 262 -17.74 17.62 4.20
C LEU A 262 -17.97 16.19 3.74
N THR A 263 -18.92 15.99 2.85
CA THR A 263 -19.27 14.67 2.33
C THR A 263 -18.61 14.40 0.98
N PHE A 264 -18.29 13.14 0.70
CA PHE A 264 -17.78 12.74 -0.61
C PHE A 264 -18.43 11.42 -1.06
N GLY A 265 -18.38 11.16 -2.37
CA GLY A 265 -18.89 9.93 -2.95
C GLY A 265 -19.33 10.07 -4.41
N PHE A 266 -20.13 9.13 -4.86
CA PHE A 266 -20.83 9.15 -6.16
C PHE A 266 -22.27 9.68 -6.04
N SER A 267 -22.84 9.63 -4.82
CA SER A 267 -24.16 10.15 -4.49
C SER A 267 -24.36 11.60 -4.93
N VAL A 268 -25.56 11.92 -5.44
CA VAL A 268 -25.97 13.29 -5.81
C VAL A 268 -25.98 14.25 -4.62
N HIS A 269 -26.00 13.72 -3.40
CA HIS A 269 -26.01 14.51 -2.16
C HIS A 269 -24.62 14.77 -1.59
N ALA A 270 -23.56 14.27 -2.23
CA ALA A 270 -22.20 14.47 -1.76
C ALA A 270 -21.70 15.88 -2.13
N ASP A 271 -21.01 16.55 -1.19
CA ASP A 271 -20.38 17.86 -1.44
C ASP A 271 -19.28 17.74 -2.50
N PHE A 272 -18.46 16.69 -2.40
CA PHE A 272 -17.42 16.31 -3.35
C PHE A 272 -17.85 15.06 -4.11
N ARG A 273 -18.38 15.25 -5.31
CA ARG A 273 -18.98 14.18 -6.08
C ARG A 273 -18.15 13.81 -7.30
N ALA A 274 -17.85 12.54 -7.50
CA ALA A 274 -17.30 12.06 -8.77
C ALA A 274 -18.42 11.67 -9.75
N VAL A 275 -18.32 12.16 -10.98
CA VAL A 275 -19.18 11.77 -12.12
C VAL A 275 -18.33 11.48 -13.35
N ASN A 276 -18.94 10.87 -14.37
CA ASN A 276 -18.32 10.63 -15.67
C ASN A 276 -16.96 9.90 -15.58
N VAL A 277 -16.88 8.90 -14.71
CA VAL A 277 -15.65 8.12 -14.50
C VAL A 277 -15.29 7.34 -15.76
N LYS A 278 -14.04 7.48 -16.20
CA LYS A 278 -13.45 6.76 -17.33
C LYS A 278 -12.13 6.16 -16.90
N GLN A 279 -12.02 4.83 -16.97
CA GLN A 279 -10.78 4.12 -16.73
C GLN A 279 -10.06 3.89 -18.05
N GLY A 280 -8.78 4.25 -18.10
CA GLY A 280 -7.93 4.07 -19.27
C GLY A 280 -6.63 3.40 -18.88
N MET A 281 -5.73 3.21 -19.85
CA MET A 281 -4.51 2.44 -19.63
C MET A 281 -3.43 3.15 -18.77
N SER A 282 -3.65 4.42 -18.41
CA SER A 282 -2.73 5.24 -17.59
C SER A 282 -3.32 5.65 -16.24
N GLY A 283 -4.49 5.11 -15.88
CA GLY A 283 -5.22 5.46 -14.67
C GLY A 283 -6.67 5.87 -14.97
N THR A 284 -7.26 6.61 -14.04
CA THR A 284 -8.67 7.00 -14.07
C THR A 284 -8.80 8.51 -14.28
N GLN A 285 -9.82 8.90 -15.04
CA GLN A 285 -10.26 10.29 -15.17
C GLN A 285 -11.72 10.41 -14.75
N PHE A 286 -12.07 11.47 -14.04
CA PHE A 286 -13.45 11.76 -13.65
C PHE A 286 -13.67 13.28 -13.50
N GLU A 287 -14.93 13.70 -13.49
CA GLU A 287 -15.32 15.07 -13.17
C GLU A 287 -15.67 15.14 -11.68
N LEU A 288 -14.94 15.99 -10.95
CA LEU A 288 -15.24 16.33 -9.57
C LEU A 288 -16.19 17.53 -9.54
N GLN A 289 -17.40 17.32 -9.06
CA GLN A 289 -18.35 18.40 -8.79
C GLN A 289 -18.16 18.89 -7.35
N TYR A 290 -17.93 20.19 -7.17
CA TYR A 290 -17.80 20.82 -5.86
C TYR A 290 -18.25 22.29 -5.92
N LYS A 291 -19.18 22.68 -5.05
CA LYS A 291 -19.73 24.06 -4.96
C LYS A 291 -20.20 24.62 -6.32
N GLY A 292 -20.94 23.80 -7.08
CA GLY A 292 -21.49 24.19 -8.38
C GLY A 292 -20.44 24.39 -9.49
N LYS A 293 -19.23 23.86 -9.29
CA LYS A 293 -18.15 23.85 -10.29
C LYS A 293 -17.72 22.42 -10.57
N ASP A 294 -17.38 22.17 -11.82
CA ASP A 294 -16.83 20.90 -12.27
C ASP A 294 -15.32 21.04 -12.53
N TYR A 295 -14.56 20.07 -12.04
CA TYR A 295 -13.12 20.00 -12.24
C TYR A 295 -12.74 18.64 -12.82
N LEU A 296 -11.94 18.66 -13.89
CA LEU A 296 -11.41 17.43 -14.44
C LEU A 296 -10.27 16.90 -13.55
N VAL A 297 -10.46 15.73 -12.96
CA VAL A 297 -9.45 15.03 -12.18
C VAL A 297 -8.89 13.88 -13.02
N LYS A 298 -7.57 13.82 -13.09
CA LYS A 298 -6.83 12.67 -13.62
C LYS A 298 -6.02 12.09 -12.47
N THR A 299 -6.00 10.79 -12.35
CA THR A 299 -5.31 10.09 -11.27
C THR A 299 -4.70 8.80 -11.81
N PRO A 300 -3.49 8.41 -11.36
CA PRO A 300 -2.84 7.20 -11.87
C PRO A 300 -3.38 5.92 -11.22
N TYR A 301 -4.40 6.02 -10.36
CA TYR A 301 -5.04 4.88 -9.71
C TYR A 301 -6.21 4.32 -10.54
N PHE A 302 -6.46 3.03 -10.38
CA PHE A 302 -7.46 2.26 -11.12
C PHE A 302 -8.57 1.76 -10.19
N GLY A 303 -9.77 1.54 -10.73
CA GLY A 303 -10.93 1.05 -9.99
C GLY A 303 -11.74 2.14 -9.28
N LEU A 304 -13.05 1.95 -9.24
CA LEU A 304 -14.00 2.88 -8.60
C LEU A 304 -13.72 3.12 -7.11
N TYR A 305 -13.27 2.10 -6.38
CA TYR A 305 -12.90 2.27 -4.97
C TYR A 305 -11.70 3.22 -4.80
N ASN A 306 -10.78 3.28 -5.77
CA ASN A 306 -9.68 4.24 -5.75
C ASN A 306 -10.11 5.65 -6.18
N VAL A 307 -11.18 5.78 -6.97
CA VAL A 307 -11.84 7.09 -7.17
C VAL A 307 -12.40 7.58 -5.83
N SER A 308 -13.06 6.72 -5.06
CA SER A 308 -13.53 7.06 -3.70
C SER A 308 -12.35 7.43 -2.77
N ASN A 309 -11.25 6.66 -2.77
CA ASN A 309 -10.05 7.00 -2.00
C ASN A 309 -9.42 8.35 -2.42
N ALA A 310 -9.41 8.64 -3.73
CA ALA A 310 -8.94 9.90 -4.29
C ALA A 310 -9.83 11.08 -3.88
N LEU A 311 -11.16 10.90 -3.89
CA LEU A 311 -12.10 11.89 -3.35
C LEU A 311 -11.82 12.16 -1.88
N ALA A 312 -11.69 11.12 -1.05
CA ALA A 312 -11.38 11.26 0.37
C ALA A 312 -10.10 12.07 0.61
N ALA A 313 -9.04 11.81 -0.17
CA ALA A 313 -7.77 12.52 -0.07
C ALA A 313 -7.85 13.96 -0.57
N LEU A 314 -8.54 14.22 -1.69
CA LEU A 314 -8.78 15.57 -2.19
C LEU A 314 -9.61 16.39 -1.21
N THR A 315 -10.72 15.84 -0.72
CA THR A 315 -11.60 16.51 0.23
C THR A 315 -10.87 16.84 1.53
N SER A 316 -10.08 15.90 2.07
CA SER A 316 -9.33 16.12 3.32
C SER A 316 -8.20 17.14 3.18
N THR A 317 -7.43 17.09 2.10
CA THR A 317 -6.37 18.09 1.86
C THR A 317 -6.95 19.48 1.55
N ILE A 318 -8.08 19.57 0.85
CA ILE A 318 -8.79 20.83 0.65
C ILE A 318 -9.38 21.36 1.97
N ALA A 319 -9.89 20.46 2.83
CA ALA A 319 -10.40 20.83 4.15
C ALA A 319 -9.32 21.46 5.05
N ILE A 320 -8.08 20.98 4.94
CA ILE A 320 -6.94 21.49 5.70
C ILE A 320 -6.34 22.78 5.11
N GLY A 321 -6.81 23.19 3.93
CA GLY A 321 -6.51 24.49 3.32
C GLY A 321 -5.73 24.44 2.00
N VAL A 322 -5.46 23.25 1.44
CA VAL A 322 -4.83 23.15 0.11
C VAL A 322 -5.78 23.71 -0.96
N PRO A 323 -5.34 24.64 -1.82
CA PRO A 323 -6.17 25.12 -2.93
C PRO A 323 -6.59 23.98 -3.86
N ILE A 324 -7.89 23.89 -4.20
CA ILE A 324 -8.45 22.78 -5.01
C ILE A 324 -7.69 22.54 -6.32
N ARG A 325 -7.24 23.59 -7.01
CA ARG A 325 -6.49 23.46 -8.26
C ARG A 325 -5.11 22.85 -8.04
N GLU A 326 -4.46 23.15 -6.92
CA GLU A 326 -3.17 22.57 -6.55
C GLU A 326 -3.33 21.11 -6.14
N ALA A 327 -4.37 20.78 -5.36
CA ALA A 327 -4.69 19.41 -4.99
C ALA A 327 -4.95 18.51 -6.22
N ILE A 328 -5.74 19.02 -7.19
CA ILE A 328 -6.03 18.31 -8.44
C ILE A 328 -4.80 18.17 -9.33
N LYS A 329 -3.92 19.18 -9.36
CA LYS A 329 -2.65 19.07 -10.07
C LYS A 329 -1.74 18.03 -9.43
N ALA A 330 -1.63 18.04 -8.10
CA ALA A 330 -0.75 17.15 -7.36
C ALA A 330 -1.18 15.67 -7.44
N ILE A 331 -2.49 15.38 -7.41
CA ILE A 331 -2.97 13.99 -7.50
C ILE A 331 -2.70 13.34 -8.86
N ALA A 332 -2.58 14.13 -9.93
CA ALA A 332 -2.34 13.62 -11.28
C ALA A 332 -0.97 12.91 -11.41
N ASP A 333 0.02 13.39 -10.67
CA ASP A 333 1.39 12.87 -10.66
C ASP A 333 1.70 12.10 -9.36
N ALA A 334 0.68 11.73 -8.58
CA ALA A 334 0.87 11.04 -7.32
C ALA A 334 1.52 9.65 -7.54
N PRO A 335 2.48 9.24 -6.69
CA PRO A 335 3.13 7.94 -6.83
C PRO A 335 2.14 6.82 -6.57
N GLN A 336 2.39 5.64 -7.16
CA GLN A 336 1.61 4.45 -6.85
C GLN A 336 1.73 4.10 -5.36
N VAL A 337 0.64 3.60 -4.77
CA VAL A 337 0.64 3.14 -3.39
C VAL A 337 1.19 1.72 -3.34
N PRO A 338 2.27 1.46 -2.58
CA PRO A 338 2.96 0.17 -2.66
C PRO A 338 2.03 -1.00 -2.34
N GLY A 339 1.89 -1.95 -3.27
CA GLY A 339 1.07 -3.14 -3.09
C GLY A 339 -0.45 -2.91 -2.97
N ARG A 340 -0.98 -1.76 -3.38
CA ARG A 340 -2.42 -1.44 -3.40
C ARG A 340 -2.85 -1.10 -4.83
N LEU A 341 -3.20 -2.14 -5.58
CA LEU A 341 -3.39 -2.13 -7.04
C LEU A 341 -2.30 -1.31 -7.75
N GLU A 342 -1.05 -1.54 -7.33
CA GLU A 342 0.13 -0.81 -7.79
C GLU A 342 0.40 -1.17 -9.25
N SER A 343 0.27 -0.20 -10.15
CA SER A 343 0.68 -0.37 -11.54
C SER A 343 2.20 -0.38 -11.64
N LEU A 344 2.76 -1.44 -12.23
CA LEU A 344 4.19 -1.50 -12.59
C LEU A 344 4.49 -0.80 -13.93
N GLY A 345 3.48 -0.10 -14.48
CA GLY A 345 3.52 0.58 -15.75
C GLY A 345 3.01 -0.27 -16.91
N ARG A 346 3.11 0.29 -18.12
CA ARG A 346 2.68 -0.33 -19.38
C ARG A 346 3.89 -0.59 -20.27
N ARG A 347 4.00 -1.80 -20.81
CA ARG A 347 4.95 -2.14 -21.88
C ARG A 347 4.24 -2.96 -22.94
N ASP A 348 4.44 -2.59 -24.21
CA ASP A 348 3.86 -3.23 -25.42
C ASP A 348 2.33 -3.48 -25.42
N GLY A 349 1.59 -2.79 -24.56
CA GLY A 349 0.15 -2.99 -24.42
C GLY A 349 -0.26 -3.86 -23.23
N THR A 350 0.69 -4.49 -22.54
CA THR A 350 0.46 -5.22 -21.29
C THR A 350 0.54 -4.31 -20.08
N LEU A 351 -0.36 -4.51 -19.12
CA LEU A 351 -0.32 -3.92 -17.78
C LEU A 351 -0.06 -5.00 -16.74
N VAL A 352 0.73 -4.67 -15.72
CA VAL A 352 1.00 -5.55 -14.58
C VAL A 352 0.69 -4.78 -13.31
N PHE A 353 -0.10 -5.40 -12.43
CA PHE A 353 -0.49 -4.84 -11.14
C PHE A 353 -0.02 -5.73 -9.99
N VAL A 354 0.30 -5.12 -8.86
CA VAL A 354 0.58 -5.81 -7.60
C VAL A 354 -0.45 -5.39 -6.55
N ASP A 355 -1.07 -6.36 -5.88
CA ASP A 355 -2.07 -6.08 -4.84
C ASP A 355 -1.94 -7.02 -3.63
N TYR A 356 -2.27 -6.50 -2.45
CA TYR A 356 -2.27 -7.21 -1.17
C TYR A 356 -3.49 -8.14 -0.96
N ALA A 357 -4.35 -8.30 -1.97
CA ALA A 357 -5.52 -9.16 -1.92
C ALA A 357 -5.16 -10.63 -1.58
N HIS A 358 -5.42 -11.03 -0.34
CA HIS A 358 -5.07 -12.36 0.22
C HIS A 358 -6.28 -13.06 0.87
N THR A 359 -7.50 -12.59 0.55
CA THR A 359 -8.79 -13.18 0.93
C THR A 359 -9.67 -13.34 -0.31
N PRO A 360 -10.69 -14.21 -0.30
CA PRO A 360 -11.60 -14.39 -1.43
C PRO A 360 -12.24 -13.07 -1.89
N ASP A 361 -12.78 -12.29 -0.94
CA ASP A 361 -13.44 -11.02 -1.24
C ASP A 361 -12.48 -9.97 -1.79
N ALA A 362 -11.24 -9.91 -1.26
CA ALA A 362 -10.24 -8.99 -1.76
C ALA A 362 -9.82 -9.31 -3.21
N ILE A 363 -9.64 -10.61 -3.53
CA ILE A 363 -9.38 -11.03 -4.92
C ILE A 363 -10.57 -10.66 -5.80
N ALA A 364 -11.80 -10.92 -5.34
CA ALA A 364 -13.01 -10.59 -6.10
C ALA A 364 -13.08 -9.11 -6.46
N ASN A 365 -12.88 -8.25 -5.46
CA ASN A 365 -12.93 -6.80 -5.61
C ASN A 365 -11.87 -6.29 -6.60
N VAL A 366 -10.64 -6.78 -6.51
CA VAL A 366 -9.55 -6.36 -7.39
C VAL A 366 -9.76 -6.86 -8.81
N CYS A 367 -10.14 -8.14 -9.00
CA CYS A 367 -10.42 -8.67 -10.34
C CYS A 367 -11.59 -7.93 -11.00
N ASN A 368 -12.67 -7.64 -10.27
CA ASN A 368 -13.80 -6.88 -10.79
C ASN A 368 -13.41 -5.44 -11.17
N ALA A 369 -12.63 -4.76 -10.33
CA ALA A 369 -12.13 -3.42 -10.65
C ALA A 369 -11.24 -3.42 -11.90
N LEU A 370 -10.40 -4.44 -12.08
CA LEU A 370 -9.59 -4.56 -13.30
C LEU A 370 -10.45 -4.85 -14.54
N LYS A 371 -11.54 -5.62 -14.43
CA LYS A 371 -12.46 -5.86 -15.55
C LYS A 371 -13.20 -4.62 -16.05
N GLU A 372 -13.28 -3.57 -15.26
CA GLU A 372 -13.81 -2.27 -15.70
C GLU A 372 -12.83 -1.52 -16.63
N ILE A 373 -11.57 -1.96 -16.69
CA ILE A 373 -10.62 -1.53 -17.70
C ILE A 373 -10.94 -2.27 -19.00
N ASP A 374 -10.95 -1.57 -20.13
CA ASP A 374 -11.02 -2.18 -21.46
C ASP A 374 -9.77 -3.05 -21.70
N LEU A 375 -9.87 -4.33 -21.35
CA LEU A 375 -8.77 -5.30 -21.34
C LEU A 375 -9.06 -6.51 -22.23
N GLY A 376 -7.98 -7.14 -22.69
CA GLY A 376 -8.04 -8.38 -23.49
C GLY A 376 -8.31 -9.61 -22.62
N ARG A 377 -7.32 -9.97 -21.78
CA ARG A 377 -7.43 -11.06 -20.79
C ARG A 377 -6.91 -10.62 -19.44
N LEU A 378 -7.52 -11.11 -18.37
CA LEU A 378 -7.03 -11.01 -17.00
C LEU A 378 -6.30 -12.30 -16.59
N ILE A 379 -5.03 -12.18 -16.24
CA ILE A 379 -4.17 -13.28 -15.77
C ILE A 379 -3.83 -13.04 -14.30
N THR A 380 -4.29 -13.91 -13.41
CA THR A 380 -4.08 -13.74 -11.96
C THR A 380 -3.05 -14.72 -11.43
N VAL A 381 -2.00 -14.20 -10.81
CA VAL A 381 -0.95 -14.96 -10.11
C VAL A 381 -1.16 -14.80 -8.61
N PHE A 382 -1.36 -15.90 -7.90
CA PHE A 382 -1.62 -15.84 -6.46
C PHE A 382 -1.24 -17.13 -5.73
N GLY A 383 -1.13 -17.02 -4.41
CA GLY A 383 -0.94 -18.13 -3.48
C GLY A 383 -1.66 -17.86 -2.17
N CYS A 384 -1.54 -18.78 -1.21
CA CYS A 384 -2.00 -18.59 0.15
C CYS A 384 -0.86 -18.79 1.13
N GLY A 385 -0.90 -18.08 2.26
CA GLY A 385 0.06 -18.27 3.34
C GLY A 385 -0.25 -19.52 4.16
N GLY A 386 0.78 -20.22 4.62
CA GLY A 386 0.68 -21.28 5.62
C GLY A 386 0.53 -20.74 7.04
N ASP A 387 0.22 -21.60 8.00
CA ASP A 387 -0.13 -21.30 9.41
C ASP A 387 -1.22 -20.23 9.51
N ARG A 388 -2.21 -20.32 8.64
CA ARG A 388 -3.34 -19.39 8.51
C ARG A 388 -4.60 -20.18 8.18
N ASP A 389 -5.75 -19.51 8.29
CA ASP A 389 -7.05 -20.07 7.95
C ASP A 389 -7.03 -20.82 6.61
N GLU A 390 -7.19 -22.14 6.66
CA GLU A 390 -7.18 -23.02 5.50
C GLU A 390 -8.50 -22.97 4.73
N THR A 391 -9.60 -22.62 5.41
CA THR A 391 -10.96 -22.65 4.83
C THR A 391 -11.11 -21.69 3.66
N LYS A 392 -10.31 -20.62 3.63
CA LYS A 392 -10.30 -19.64 2.53
C LYS A 392 -9.57 -20.13 1.27
N ARG A 393 -8.66 -21.11 1.36
CA ARG A 393 -7.80 -21.53 0.24
C ARG A 393 -8.61 -22.01 -0.99
N PRO A 394 -9.58 -22.95 -0.86
CA PRO A 394 -10.42 -23.33 -1.98
C PRO A 394 -11.34 -22.18 -2.44
N LEU A 395 -11.81 -21.32 -1.53
CA LEU A 395 -12.64 -20.17 -1.90
C LEU A 395 -11.86 -19.16 -2.75
N MET A 396 -10.59 -18.92 -2.43
CA MET A 396 -9.68 -18.11 -3.24
C MET A 396 -9.43 -18.73 -4.63
N GLY A 397 -9.21 -20.05 -4.67
CA GLY A 397 -9.12 -20.81 -5.93
C GLY A 397 -10.34 -20.61 -6.84
N LYS A 398 -11.53 -20.76 -6.26
CA LYS A 398 -12.80 -20.58 -6.95
C LYS A 398 -12.92 -19.17 -7.52
N VAL A 399 -12.84 -18.15 -6.67
CA VAL A 399 -13.12 -16.76 -7.07
C VAL A 399 -12.10 -16.22 -8.08
N ALA A 400 -10.81 -16.53 -7.91
CA ALA A 400 -9.77 -16.14 -8.86
C ALA A 400 -10.04 -16.74 -10.25
N SER A 401 -10.43 -18.01 -10.30
CA SER A 401 -10.70 -18.70 -11.56
C SER A 401 -12.01 -18.25 -12.23
N GLU A 402 -13.06 -17.95 -11.47
CA GLU A 402 -14.31 -17.41 -12.01
C GLU A 402 -14.13 -15.98 -12.56
N LEU A 403 -13.18 -15.23 -12.01
CA LEU A 403 -12.96 -13.84 -12.38
C LEU A 403 -11.75 -13.60 -13.29
N SER A 404 -10.98 -14.62 -13.64
CA SER A 404 -9.80 -14.47 -14.51
C SER A 404 -9.90 -15.39 -15.72
N ASP A 405 -9.31 -14.99 -16.83
CA ASP A 405 -9.19 -15.83 -18.03
C ASP A 405 -8.11 -16.90 -17.89
N TYR A 406 -7.13 -16.65 -17.00
CA TYR A 406 -6.06 -17.57 -16.68
C TYR A 406 -5.57 -17.38 -15.24
N CYS A 407 -5.27 -18.47 -14.54
CA CYS A 407 -4.70 -18.43 -13.19
C CYS A 407 -3.31 -19.09 -13.15
N VAL A 408 -2.36 -18.49 -12.44
CA VAL A 408 -1.09 -19.13 -12.09
C VAL A 408 -1.04 -19.26 -10.57
N ILE A 409 -1.15 -20.48 -10.09
CA ILE A 409 -1.20 -20.80 -8.65
C ILE A 409 0.21 -21.13 -8.18
N THR A 410 0.67 -20.41 -7.17
CA THR A 410 2.07 -20.43 -6.70
C THR A 410 2.16 -20.41 -5.17
N SER A 411 3.35 -20.58 -4.63
CA SER A 411 3.65 -20.29 -3.22
C SER A 411 3.53 -18.78 -2.92
N ASP A 412 3.11 -18.48 -1.69
CA ASP A 412 3.18 -17.16 -1.05
C ASP A 412 4.22 -17.23 0.10
N ASN A 413 3.80 -17.05 1.35
CA ASN A 413 4.55 -17.34 2.58
C ASN A 413 4.12 -18.72 3.12
N PRO A 414 4.77 -19.84 2.73
CA PRO A 414 4.38 -21.16 3.20
C PRO A 414 4.60 -21.38 4.70
N ARG A 415 5.49 -20.60 5.34
CA ARG A 415 5.84 -20.74 6.76
C ARG A 415 6.23 -22.19 7.07
N THR A 416 5.59 -22.83 8.05
CA THR A 416 5.94 -24.20 8.45
C THR A 416 5.25 -25.28 7.61
N GLU A 417 4.28 -24.92 6.75
CA GLU A 417 3.56 -25.85 5.89
C GLU A 417 4.29 -26.16 4.57
N ASP A 418 4.01 -27.32 3.96
CA ASP A 418 4.47 -27.65 2.61
C ASP A 418 3.75 -26.77 1.57
N PRO A 419 4.48 -25.97 0.76
CA PRO A 419 3.89 -25.15 -0.30
C PRO A 419 3.00 -25.95 -1.26
N ASN A 420 3.33 -27.20 -1.54
CA ASN A 420 2.57 -28.02 -2.47
C ASN A 420 1.22 -28.46 -1.90
N GLU A 421 1.13 -28.68 -0.59
CA GLU A 421 -0.14 -28.99 0.08
C GLU A 421 -1.07 -27.77 0.07
N ILE A 422 -0.54 -26.58 0.37
CA ILE A 422 -1.30 -25.33 0.25
C ILE A 422 -1.84 -25.17 -1.18
N ILE A 423 -0.99 -25.36 -2.19
CA ILE A 423 -1.38 -25.26 -3.60
C ILE A 423 -2.47 -26.27 -3.95
N LYS A 424 -2.37 -27.53 -3.50
CA LYS A 424 -3.41 -28.55 -3.73
C LYS A 424 -4.77 -28.10 -3.17
N GLN A 425 -4.78 -27.52 -1.98
CA GLN A 425 -6.02 -27.01 -1.37
C GLN A 425 -6.62 -25.83 -2.15
N ILE A 426 -5.79 -24.94 -2.72
CA ILE A 426 -6.27 -23.87 -3.61
C ILE A 426 -6.88 -24.47 -4.89
N VAL A 427 -6.16 -25.40 -5.52
CA VAL A 427 -6.56 -26.05 -6.78
C VAL A 427 -7.90 -26.77 -6.64
N ALA A 428 -8.18 -27.38 -5.47
CA ALA A 428 -9.46 -28.04 -5.20
C ALA A 428 -10.69 -27.12 -5.36
N GLY A 429 -10.50 -25.79 -5.26
CA GLY A 429 -11.55 -24.81 -5.46
C GLY A 429 -11.69 -24.25 -6.87
N VAL A 430 -10.69 -24.45 -7.75
CA VAL A 430 -10.66 -23.85 -9.10
C VAL A 430 -11.78 -24.37 -9.99
N LYS A 431 -12.45 -23.48 -10.72
CA LYS A 431 -13.56 -23.80 -11.63
C LYS A 431 -13.47 -23.04 -12.96
N GLY A 432 -13.85 -23.70 -14.05
CA GLY A 432 -14.19 -23.06 -15.33
C GLY A 432 -13.05 -22.45 -16.16
N THR A 433 -11.91 -22.09 -15.55
CA THR A 433 -10.79 -21.40 -16.22
C THR A 433 -9.55 -22.26 -16.32
N LYS A 434 -8.69 -21.95 -17.30
CA LYS A 434 -7.37 -22.58 -17.42
C LYS A 434 -6.46 -22.09 -16.30
N TYR A 435 -5.77 -23.01 -15.67
CA TYR A 435 -4.79 -22.68 -14.65
C TYR A 435 -3.48 -23.43 -14.87
N GLU A 436 -2.44 -22.94 -14.24
CA GLU A 436 -1.17 -23.64 -14.11
C GLU A 436 -0.65 -23.56 -12.68
N VAL A 437 0.00 -24.63 -12.22
CA VAL A 437 0.67 -24.69 -10.92
C VAL A 437 2.17 -24.47 -11.14
N VAL A 438 2.69 -23.41 -10.53
CA VAL A 438 4.12 -23.08 -10.54
C VAL A 438 4.54 -22.71 -9.12
N PRO A 439 5.07 -23.65 -8.31
CA PRO A 439 5.34 -23.40 -6.89
C PRO A 439 6.30 -22.23 -6.64
N HIS A 440 7.29 -22.03 -7.52
CA HIS A 440 8.26 -20.96 -7.40
C HIS A 440 7.68 -19.62 -7.90
N ARG A 441 7.43 -18.69 -6.98
CA ARG A 441 6.74 -17.42 -7.26
C ARG A 441 7.39 -16.55 -8.34
N GLY A 442 8.71 -16.38 -8.33
CA GLY A 442 9.40 -15.63 -9.39
C GLY A 442 9.21 -16.22 -10.79
N ILE A 443 9.21 -17.55 -10.91
CA ILE A 443 8.98 -18.26 -12.18
C ILE A 443 7.51 -18.11 -12.60
N ALA A 444 6.58 -18.20 -11.64
CA ALA A 444 5.15 -17.97 -11.88
C ALA A 444 4.88 -16.58 -12.47
N ILE A 445 5.46 -15.53 -11.86
CA ILE A 445 5.36 -14.14 -12.34
C ILE A 445 5.96 -14.01 -13.74
N GLN A 446 7.17 -14.52 -13.95
CA GLN A 446 7.83 -14.46 -15.25
C GLN A 446 6.98 -15.14 -16.33
N LYS A 447 6.39 -16.30 -16.02
CA LYS A 447 5.54 -17.04 -16.95
C LYS A 447 4.25 -16.30 -17.28
N ALA A 448 3.58 -15.75 -16.27
CA ALA A 448 2.36 -14.96 -16.44
C ALA A 448 2.59 -13.73 -17.33
N VAL A 449 3.66 -12.97 -17.08
CA VAL A 449 4.02 -11.81 -17.91
C VAL A 449 4.41 -12.24 -19.33
N ASN A 450 5.08 -13.38 -19.49
CA ASN A 450 5.53 -13.83 -20.81
C ASN A 450 4.41 -14.25 -21.75
N MET A 451 3.29 -14.74 -21.22
CA MET A 451 2.17 -15.21 -22.02
C MET A 451 1.19 -14.10 -22.42
N THR A 452 1.41 -12.86 -21.98
CA THR A 452 0.52 -11.74 -22.29
C THR A 452 0.59 -11.35 -23.76
N ARG A 453 -0.54 -10.83 -24.24
CA ARG A 453 -0.74 -10.17 -25.53
C ARG A 453 -0.98 -8.69 -25.28
N ALA A 454 -0.98 -7.89 -26.35
CA ALA A 454 -1.36 -6.49 -26.26
C ALA A 454 -2.81 -6.38 -25.74
N GLY A 455 -3.03 -5.56 -24.71
CA GLY A 455 -4.32 -5.42 -24.03
C GLY A 455 -4.51 -6.33 -22.81
N ASP A 456 -3.66 -7.35 -22.61
CA ASP A 456 -3.77 -8.22 -21.44
C ASP A 456 -3.29 -7.53 -20.15
N VAL A 457 -3.88 -7.94 -19.04
CA VAL A 457 -3.56 -7.48 -17.68
C VAL A 457 -3.08 -8.67 -16.85
N VAL A 458 -2.00 -8.47 -16.10
CA VAL A 458 -1.52 -9.43 -15.09
C VAL A 458 -1.75 -8.83 -13.71
N LEU A 459 -2.41 -9.59 -12.83
CA LEU A 459 -2.56 -9.29 -11.42
C LEU A 459 -1.65 -10.21 -10.60
N LEU A 460 -0.73 -9.63 -9.84
CA LEU A 460 0.08 -10.31 -8.83
C LEU A 460 -0.57 -10.07 -7.46
N ALA A 461 -1.31 -11.05 -6.95
CA ALA A 461 -2.08 -10.93 -5.71
C ALA A 461 -1.43 -11.72 -4.56
N GLY A 462 -1.69 -11.26 -3.33
CA GLY A 462 -1.30 -11.92 -2.08
C GLY A 462 -0.32 -11.07 -1.26
N LYS A 463 0.89 -10.83 -1.78
CA LYS A 463 1.99 -10.20 -1.02
C LYS A 463 1.91 -8.68 -0.96
N GLY A 464 1.37 -8.02 -1.97
CA GLY A 464 1.26 -6.56 -2.03
C GLY A 464 2.60 -5.85 -1.81
N HIS A 465 2.78 -5.27 -0.63
CA HIS A 465 3.97 -4.49 -0.27
C HIS A 465 5.08 -5.32 0.40
N GLU A 466 4.80 -6.57 0.78
CA GLU A 466 5.77 -7.45 1.44
C GLU A 466 6.98 -7.76 0.55
N THR A 467 8.18 -7.69 1.13
CA THR A 467 9.48 -7.83 0.46
C THR A 467 10.21 -9.13 0.81
N TYR A 468 9.50 -10.12 1.37
CA TYR A 468 10.07 -11.40 1.78
C TYR A 468 9.12 -12.58 1.54
N GLN A 469 9.66 -13.79 1.39
CA GLN A 469 8.93 -15.06 1.55
C GLN A 469 9.39 -15.74 2.84
N ASP A 470 8.45 -16.10 3.72
CA ASP A 470 8.71 -16.89 4.93
C ASP A 470 8.64 -18.38 4.60
N ILE A 471 9.80 -19.06 4.69
CA ILE A 471 9.94 -20.49 4.44
C ILE A 471 10.58 -21.13 5.67
N ALA A 472 9.80 -21.94 6.39
CA ALA A 472 10.20 -22.59 7.64
C ALA A 472 10.80 -21.63 8.68
N GLY A 473 10.27 -20.41 8.80
CA GLY A 473 10.75 -19.38 9.73
C GLY A 473 11.90 -18.52 9.19
N HIS A 474 12.42 -18.82 7.99
CA HIS A 474 13.43 -18.01 7.32
C HIS A 474 12.79 -17.02 6.34
N LYS A 475 12.97 -15.72 6.60
CA LYS A 475 12.55 -14.65 5.68
C LYS A 475 13.58 -14.47 4.56
N VAL A 476 13.27 -14.99 3.37
CA VAL A 476 14.07 -14.83 2.17
C VAL A 476 13.60 -13.60 1.41
N HIS A 477 14.50 -12.71 0.98
CA HIS A 477 14.12 -11.51 0.23
C HIS A 477 13.39 -11.86 -1.08
N PHE A 478 12.20 -11.31 -1.28
CA PHE A 478 11.39 -11.51 -2.47
C PHE A 478 10.32 -10.42 -2.59
N ASP A 479 10.28 -9.71 -3.71
CA ASP A 479 9.34 -8.60 -3.93
C ASP A 479 8.64 -8.74 -5.29
N ASP A 480 7.32 -8.90 -5.28
CA ASP A 480 6.48 -9.02 -6.48
C ASP A 480 6.67 -7.86 -7.46
N ARG A 481 6.91 -6.64 -6.93
CA ARG A 481 7.08 -5.43 -7.74
C ARG A 481 8.41 -5.47 -8.48
N VAL A 482 9.46 -5.93 -7.80
CA VAL A 482 10.78 -6.11 -8.40
C VAL A 482 10.75 -7.22 -9.46
N GLU A 483 10.19 -8.38 -9.12
CA GLU A 483 10.09 -9.52 -10.04
C GLU A 483 9.17 -9.23 -11.24
N GLY A 484 8.06 -8.53 -11.02
CA GLY A 484 7.17 -8.06 -12.08
C GLY A 484 7.88 -7.09 -13.03
N ARG A 485 8.59 -6.08 -12.51
CA ARG A 485 9.38 -5.14 -13.34
C ARG A 485 10.48 -5.85 -14.12
N LYS A 486 11.19 -6.81 -13.51
CA LYS A 486 12.19 -7.65 -14.19
C LYS A 486 11.57 -8.45 -15.33
N ALA A 487 10.43 -9.11 -15.09
CA ALA A 487 9.72 -9.89 -16.10
C ALA A 487 9.26 -9.02 -17.28
N MET A 488 8.69 -7.84 -16.99
CA MET A 488 8.29 -6.87 -18.01
C MET A 488 9.49 -6.38 -18.85
N ALA A 489 10.63 -6.10 -18.22
CA ALA A 489 11.85 -5.70 -18.92
C ALA A 489 12.41 -6.80 -19.83
N ALA A 490 12.48 -8.03 -19.33
CA ALA A 490 12.96 -9.18 -20.10
C ALA A 490 12.04 -9.51 -21.28
N ARG A 491 10.72 -9.30 -21.15
CA ARG A 491 9.77 -9.47 -22.25
C ARG A 491 9.92 -8.37 -23.30
N ASN A 492 10.00 -7.10 -22.89
CA ASN A 492 10.16 -5.99 -23.82
C ASN A 492 11.41 -6.16 -24.70
N LYS A 493 12.55 -6.53 -24.09
CA LYS A 493 13.79 -6.80 -24.82
C LYS A 493 13.61 -7.91 -25.88
N ARG A 494 12.97 -9.02 -25.54
CA ARG A 494 12.69 -10.10 -26.50
C ARG A 494 11.80 -9.66 -27.67
N ILE A 495 10.82 -8.79 -27.40
CA ILE A 495 9.94 -8.24 -28.45
C ILE A 495 10.73 -7.30 -29.37
N GLU A 496 11.59 -6.45 -28.81
CA GLU A 496 12.48 -5.57 -29.57
C GLU A 496 13.45 -6.37 -30.44
N ASP A 497 14.10 -7.40 -29.88
CA ASP A 497 15.01 -8.30 -30.60
C ASP A 497 14.28 -9.00 -31.76
N ALA A 498 13.08 -9.53 -31.51
CA ALA A 498 12.26 -10.19 -32.53
C ALA A 498 11.81 -9.21 -33.65
N ARG A 499 11.49 -7.96 -33.30
CA ARG A 499 11.16 -6.91 -34.28
C ARG A 499 12.38 -6.54 -35.11
N ALA A 500 13.56 -6.42 -34.49
CA ALA A 500 14.81 -6.12 -35.20
C ALA A 500 15.15 -7.20 -36.23
N VAL A 501 15.03 -8.48 -35.86
CA VAL A 501 15.22 -9.62 -36.78
C VAL A 501 14.23 -9.55 -37.94
N LYS A 502 12.93 -9.35 -37.66
CA LYS A 502 11.90 -9.26 -38.70
C LYS A 502 12.11 -8.08 -39.65
N ASN A 503 12.53 -6.93 -39.13
CA ASN A 503 12.84 -5.75 -39.94
C ASN A 503 14.06 -5.99 -40.82
N ALA A 504 15.11 -6.63 -40.31
CA ALA A 504 16.29 -7.00 -41.09
C ALA A 504 15.94 -8.00 -42.22
N GLU A 505 15.08 -8.98 -41.95
CA GLU A 505 14.57 -9.90 -42.97
C GLU A 505 13.73 -9.20 -44.04
N MET A 506 12.86 -8.25 -43.64
CA MET A 506 12.05 -7.46 -44.56
C MET A 506 12.92 -6.56 -45.45
N GLU A 507 13.93 -5.91 -44.88
CA GLU A 507 14.87 -5.08 -45.64
C GLU A 507 15.68 -5.91 -46.64
N LYS A 508 16.16 -7.09 -46.21
CA LYS A 508 16.85 -8.04 -47.10
C LYS A 508 15.94 -8.49 -48.25
N LYS A 509 14.66 -8.78 -47.98
CA LYS A 509 13.68 -9.10 -49.03
C LYS A 509 13.43 -7.93 -49.97
N ARG A 510 13.40 -6.68 -49.47
CA ARG A 510 13.25 -5.47 -50.29
C ARG A 510 14.45 -5.29 -51.21
N GLN A 511 15.66 -5.39 -50.68
CA GLN A 511 16.91 -5.29 -51.45
C GLN A 511 17.00 -6.36 -52.55
N ILE A 512 16.61 -7.61 -52.25
CA ILE A 512 16.57 -8.68 -53.26
C ILE A 512 15.57 -8.34 -54.39
N ARG A 513 14.37 -7.82 -54.05
CA ARG A 513 13.38 -7.41 -55.06
C ARG A 513 13.89 -6.25 -55.92
N GLU A 514 14.50 -5.24 -55.31
CA GLU A 514 15.09 -4.10 -56.01
C GLU A 514 16.22 -4.55 -56.96
N GLN A 515 17.05 -5.52 -56.55
CA GLN A 515 18.10 -6.09 -57.40
C GLN A 515 17.55 -6.89 -58.59
N ILE A 516 16.49 -7.67 -58.38
CA ILE A 516 15.82 -8.41 -59.45
C ILE A 516 15.22 -7.43 -60.46
N GLN A 517 14.48 -6.43 -59.99
CA GLN A 517 13.86 -5.42 -60.85
C GLN A 517 14.92 -4.61 -61.64
N ALA A 518 16.00 -4.18 -61.00
CA ALA A 518 17.09 -3.48 -61.67
C ALA A 518 17.82 -4.36 -62.72
N ARG A 519 17.84 -5.68 -62.52
CA ARG A 519 18.38 -6.64 -63.49
C ARG A 519 17.44 -6.79 -64.68
N GLU A 520 16.14 -6.95 -64.45
CA GLU A 520 15.12 -7.04 -65.50
C GLU A 520 15.11 -5.75 -66.35
N GLU A 521 15.14 -4.57 -65.73
CA GLU A 521 15.23 -3.28 -66.44
C GLU A 521 16.53 -3.14 -67.26
N ARG A 522 17.65 -3.70 -66.80
CA ARG A 522 18.90 -3.75 -67.58
C ARG A 522 18.81 -4.71 -68.75
N GLU A 523 18.22 -5.89 -68.57
CA GLU A 523 18.03 -6.87 -69.64
C GLU A 523 17.09 -6.31 -70.73
N GLU A 524 16.07 -5.55 -70.33
CA GLU A 524 15.13 -4.88 -71.24
C GLU A 524 15.77 -3.68 -71.98
N LYS A 525 16.62 -2.91 -71.29
CA LYS A 525 17.29 -1.72 -71.85
C LYS A 525 18.49 -2.05 -72.75
N TYR A 526 19.18 -3.17 -72.53
CA TYR A 526 20.40 -3.53 -73.26
C TYR A 526 20.25 -4.73 -74.19
N GLY A 527 19.06 -5.32 -74.31
CA GLY A 527 18.66 -6.25 -75.38
C GLY A 527 19.73 -7.28 -75.78
N PHE A 528 19.72 -8.44 -75.13
CA PHE A 528 20.53 -9.57 -75.58
C PHE A 528 20.09 -9.97 -77.00
N ARG A 529 20.88 -9.58 -78.02
CA ARG A 529 20.80 -10.19 -79.35
C ARG A 529 21.08 -11.68 -79.20
N SER A 530 20.15 -12.50 -79.68
CA SER A 530 20.34 -13.95 -79.81
C SER A 530 21.62 -14.24 -80.62
N PHE A 531 22.59 -14.90 -80.01
CA PHE A 531 23.60 -15.64 -80.79
C PHE A 531 22.98 -16.98 -81.17
N GLY A 532 22.51 -17.04 -82.42
CA GLY A 532 22.16 -18.30 -83.08
C GLY A 532 23.41 -19.12 -83.45
N ASP A 533 23.20 -20.43 -83.51
CA ASP A 533 23.95 -21.45 -84.24
C ASP A 533 25.48 -21.48 -84.09
N ALA A 534 25.96 -22.34 -83.19
CA ALA A 534 27.28 -22.97 -83.33
C ALA A 534 27.18 -24.48 -83.05
N GLN A 535 27.42 -25.26 -84.11
CA GLN A 535 27.42 -26.73 -84.17
C GLN A 535 28.35 -27.41 -83.15
N PRO A 536 28.07 -28.66 -82.73
CA PRO A 536 28.93 -29.40 -81.82
C PRO A 536 30.18 -29.92 -82.55
N ARG A 537 31.37 -29.43 -82.19
CA ARG A 537 32.64 -30.03 -82.62
C ARG A 537 33.04 -31.18 -81.71
N LYS A 538 33.32 -32.32 -82.35
CA LYS A 538 33.73 -33.62 -81.81
C LYS A 538 34.93 -33.51 -80.85
N PHE A 539 34.82 -34.24 -79.74
CA PHE A 539 35.90 -34.54 -78.80
C PHE A 539 36.85 -35.59 -79.42
N ILE A 540 38.16 -35.30 -79.41
CA ILE A 540 39.24 -36.27 -79.63
C ILE A 540 40.18 -36.15 -78.42
N PRO A 541 40.51 -37.23 -77.69
CA PRO A 541 41.35 -37.16 -76.50
C PRO A 541 42.83 -37.40 -76.84
N LYS A 542 43.74 -36.63 -76.23
CA LYS A 542 45.16 -37.00 -76.08
C LYS A 542 45.74 -36.51 -74.75
N ASP A 543 45.88 -37.48 -73.85
CA ASP A 543 47.12 -37.93 -73.22
C ASP A 543 48.11 -36.91 -72.57
N LYS A 544 48.28 -37.11 -71.26
CA LYS A 544 49.54 -37.20 -70.48
C LYS A 544 50.53 -36.04 -70.39
N ARG A 545 50.73 -35.57 -69.16
CA ARG A 545 51.99 -35.47 -68.35
C ARG A 545 51.83 -34.33 -67.33
N ASP A 546 51.77 -34.62 -66.04
CA ASP A 546 52.87 -34.94 -65.09
C ASP A 546 53.42 -33.68 -64.41
N ASP A 547 53.70 -33.88 -63.12
CA ASP A 547 54.61 -33.16 -62.20
C ASP A 547 54.11 -31.84 -61.59
N ASP A 548 53.78 -31.86 -60.30
CA ASP A 548 54.65 -31.52 -59.14
C ASP A 548 54.54 -30.02 -58.82
N ALA A 549 54.50 -29.50 -57.60
CA ALA A 549 54.75 -29.99 -56.26
C ALA A 549 54.02 -29.08 -55.24
N LYS A 550 53.49 -29.70 -54.18
CA LYS A 550 53.65 -29.42 -52.73
C LYS A 550 53.85 -27.98 -52.14
N PRO A 551 53.62 -27.82 -50.81
CA PRO A 551 52.82 -26.73 -50.23
C PRO A 551 53.59 -25.86 -49.20
N GLU A 552 52.84 -25.05 -48.43
CA GLU A 552 53.10 -24.37 -47.14
C GLU A 552 52.70 -22.88 -47.24
N LYS A 553 51.91 -22.28 -46.35
CA LYS A 553 51.63 -22.53 -44.92
C LYS A 553 50.24 -22.02 -44.56
#